data_AF-A0A553V057-F1
#
_entry.id   AF-A0A553V057-F1
#
_cell.length_a   1.000
_cell.length_b   1.000
_cell.length_c   1.000
_cell.angle_alpha   90.00
_cell.angle_beta   90.00
_cell.angle_gamma   90.00
#
_symmetry.space_group_name_H-M   'P 1'
#
loop_
_entity.id
_entity.type
_entity.pdbx_description
1 polymer ?
#
loop_
_entity_poly.entity_id
_entity_poly.type
_entity_poly.pdbx_seq_one_letter_code
_entity_poly.pdbx_strand_id
1 'polypeptide(L)' 'MTLIVRIWPESRLKSWRAQVEWPPVTGSSSKGRRLFLRPEDLLDFLRRADAEPEQGNLS' A
#
# COMPACT_ATOMS: atom_id res chain seq x y z
N MET A 1 6.23 1.24 -9.94
CA MET A 1 5.16 0.39 -9.35
C MET A 1 3.98 1.28 -9.01
N THR A 2 2.76 0.98 -9.48
CA THR A 2 1.57 1.76 -9.11
C THR A 2 0.91 1.15 -7.87
N LEU A 3 0.71 1.97 -6.83
CA LEU A 3 -0.06 1.61 -5.64
C LEU A 3 -1.45 2.21 -5.73
N ILE A 4 -2.47 1.45 -5.33
CA ILE A 4 -3.82 1.98 -5.14
C ILE A 4 -4.04 2.17 -3.65
N VAL A 5 -4.31 3.41 -3.23
CA VAL A 5 -4.61 3.73 -1.83
C VAL A 5 -6.08 4.17 -1.73
N ARG A 6 -6.86 3.50 -0.89
CA ARG A 6 -8.25 3.85 -0.57
C ARG A 6 -8.30 4.33 0.87
N ILE A 7 -8.88 5.50 1.12
CA ILE A 7 -9.00 6.10 2.45
C ILE A 7 -10.47 6.34 2.74
N TRP A 8 -10.94 5.98 3.94
CA TRP A 8 -12.30 6.24 4.37
C TRP A 8 -12.39 6.53 5.87
N PRO A 9 -13.40 7.30 6.31
CA PRO A 9 -13.62 7.56 7.73
C PRO A 9 -14.05 6.27 8.45
N GLU A 10 -13.57 6.11 9.69
CA GLU A 10 -13.95 5.04 10.60
C GLU A 10 -14.56 5.62 11.87
N SER A 11 -15.90 5.60 11.91
CA SER A 11 -16.67 6.20 13.01
C SER A 11 -16.40 5.55 14.37
N ARG A 12 -16.12 4.23 14.40
CA ARG A 12 -15.86 3.50 15.66
C ARG A 12 -14.60 3.95 16.37
N LEU A 13 -13.57 4.34 15.60
CA LEU A 13 -12.29 4.80 16.13
C LEU A 13 -12.18 6.32 16.17
N LYS A 14 -13.24 7.05 15.79
CA LYS A 14 -13.21 8.51 15.56
C LYS A 14 -12.00 8.93 14.72
N SER A 15 -11.67 8.12 13.71
CA SER A 15 -10.45 8.24 12.91
C SER A 15 -10.74 7.89 11.45
N TRP A 16 -9.71 7.63 10.65
CA TRP A 16 -9.81 7.09 9.29
C TRP A 16 -8.95 5.84 9.15
N ARG A 17 -9.21 5.06 8.10
CA ARG A 17 -8.43 3.88 7.74
C ARG A 17 -8.03 3.93 6.29
N ALA A 18 -6.93 3.28 5.97
CA ALA A 18 -6.48 3.11 4.61
C ALA A 18 -6.35 1.64 4.23
N GLN A 19 -6.60 1.36 2.95
CA GLN A 19 -6.21 0.13 2.29
C GLN A 19 -5.23 0.46 1.19
N VAL A 20 -4.09 -0.22 1.21
CA VAL A 20 -3.10 -0.19 0.14
C VAL A 20 -3.22 -1.48 -0.66
N GLU A 21 -3.30 -1.37 -1.98
CA GLU A 21 -3.35 -2.50 -2.90
C GLU A 21 -2.21 -2.42 -3.93
N TRP A 22 -1.51 -3.53 -4.11
CA TRP A 22 -0.61 -3.78 -5.23
C TRP A 22 -1.39 -4.59 -6.25
N PRO A 23 -1.71 -4.01 -7.42
CA PRO A 23 -2.38 -4.76 -8.47
C PRO A 23 -1.48 -5.91 -8.95
N PRO A 24 -2.05 -7.04 -9.35
CA PRO A 24 -1.28 -8.11 -9.97
C PRO A 24 -0.58 -7.58 -11.22
N VAL A 25 0.69 -7.91 -11.38
CA VAL A 25 1.44 -7.59 -12.61
C VAL A 25 0.87 -8.47 -13.72
N THR A 26 0.50 -7.86 -14.85
CA THR A 26 -0.04 -8.59 -16.00
C THR A 26 0.96 -9.66 -16.45
N GLY A 27 0.53 -10.92 -16.53
CA GLY A 27 1.40 -12.07 -16.83
C GLY A 27 2.05 -12.73 -15.62
N SER A 28 1.81 -12.24 -14.40
CA SER A 28 2.22 -12.89 -13.14
C SER A 28 1.08 -13.70 -12.53
N SER A 29 1.40 -14.86 -11.93
CA SER A 29 0.46 -15.66 -11.11
C SER A 29 0.20 -15.03 -9.72
N SER A 30 0.88 -13.94 -9.39
CA SER A 30 0.70 -13.24 -8.11
C SER A 30 -0.71 -12.64 -8.03
N LYS A 31 -1.46 -12.96 -6.96
CA LYS A 31 -2.86 -12.52 -6.77
C LYS A 31 -3.02 -11.05 -6.35
N GLY A 32 -1.98 -10.22 -6.49
CA GLY A 32 -1.92 -8.89 -5.88
C GLY A 32 -1.85 -8.99 -4.35
N ARG A 33 -1.54 -7.86 -3.69
CA ARG A 33 -1.44 -7.80 -2.23
C ARG A 33 -2.30 -6.67 -1.69
N ARG A 34 -2.89 -6.87 -0.52
CA ARG A 34 -3.68 -5.85 0.20
C ARG A 34 -3.19 -5.72 1.63
N LEU A 35 -3.13 -4.49 2.12
CA LEU A 35 -2.77 -4.15 3.49
C LEU A 35 -3.75 -3.11 4.03
N PHE A 36 -4.22 -3.28 5.27
CA PHE A 36 -5.01 -2.26 5.96
C PHE A 36 -4.12 -1.53 6.97
N LEU A 37 -4.10 -0.20 6.89
CA LEU A 37 -3.23 0.65 7.70
C LEU A 37 -4.05 1.67 8.48
N ARG A 38 -3.56 1.98 9.68
CA ARG A 38 -3.98 3.15 10.45
C ARG A 38 -3.33 4.42 9.88
N PRO A 39 -3.83 5.60 10.27
CA PRO A 39 -3.32 6.87 9.77
C PRO A 39 -1.80 7.04 9.86
N GLU A 40 -1.25 6.79 11.04
CA GLU A 40 0.16 6.91 11.37
C GLU A 40 1.02 5.94 10.54
N ASP A 41 0.55 4.71 10.38
CA ASP A 41 1.26 3.65 9.66
C ASP A 41 1.27 3.89 8.14
N LEU A 42 0.26 4.58 7.58
CA LEU A 42 0.18 4.88 6.15
C LEU A 42 1.27 5.84 5.70
N LEU A 43 1.52 6.92 6.44
CA LEU A 43 2.52 7.92 6.05
C LEU A 43 3.92 7.32 6.02
N ASP A 44 4.27 6.54 7.04
CA ASP A 44 5.57 5.87 7.10
C ASP A 44 5.70 4.79 6.02
N PHE A 45 4.61 4.07 5.74
CA PHE A 45 4.57 3.13 4.63
C PHE A 45 4.83 3.83 3.27
N LEU A 46 4.16 4.95 2.98
CA LEU A 46 4.33 5.68 1.73
C LEU A 46 5.73 6.28 1.62
N ARG A 47 6.28 6.82 2.71
CA ARG A 47 7.67 7.30 2.74
C ARG A 47 8.68 6.21 2.42
N ARG A 48 8.49 4.99 2.95
CA ARG A 48 9.37 3.86 2.62
C ARG A 48 9.21 3.43 1.16
N ALA A 49 7.98 3.36 0.68
CA ALA A 49 7.70 3.01 -0.71
C ALA A 49 8.28 4.03 -1.71
N ASP A 50 8.33 5.31 -1.33
CA ASP A 50 8.95 6.39 -2.10
C ASP A 50 10.49 6.39 -1.99
N ALA A 51 11.02 6.08 -0.80
CA ALA A 51 12.46 6.01 -0.52
C ALA A 51 13.14 4.75 -1.09
N GLU A 52 12.38 3.70 -1.41
CA GLU A 52 12.85 2.51 -2.14
C GLU A 52 12.29 2.48 -3.57
N PRO A 53 12.67 3.41 -4.47
CA PRO A 53 12.17 3.36 -5.84
C PRO A 53 12.76 2.17 -6.62
N GLU A 54 13.92 1.63 -6.21
CA GLU A 54 14.57 0.49 -6.87
C GLU A 54 15.37 -0.37 -5.88
N GLN A 55 14.82 -1.52 -5.47
CA GLN A 55 15.61 -2.75 -5.48
C GLN A 55 15.19 -3.55 -6.71
N GLY A 56 15.59 -3.05 -7.88
CA GLY A 56 15.84 -3.91 -9.02
C GLY A 56 17.01 -4.83 -8.69
N ASN A 57 16.77 -5.88 -7.90
CA ASN A 57 17.69 -6.99 -7.84
C ASN A 57 17.37 -7.90 -9.02
N LEU A 58 18.10 -7.65 -10.10
CA LEU A 58 18.51 -8.68 -11.05
C LEU A 58 19.23 -9.77 -10.25
N SER A 59 18.53 -10.84 -9.92
CA SER A 59 19.09 -12.18 -9.65
C SER A 59 17.98 -13.21 -9.78
#